data_AF-A0A258C233-F1
#
_entry.id   AF-A0A258C233-F1
#
_cell.length_a   1.000
_cell.length_b   1.000
_cell.length_c   1.000
_cell.angle_alpha   90.00
_cell.angle_beta   90.00
_cell.angle_gamma   90.00
#
_symmetry.space_group_name_H-M   'P 1'
#
loop_
_entity.id
_entity.type
_entity.pdbx_description
1 polymer ?
#
loop_
_entity_poly.entity_id
_entity_poly.type
_entity_poly.pdbx_seq_one_letter_code
_entity_poly.pdbx_strand_id
1 'polypeptide(L)'
;MKKLLTAAMLALFSQASLAHTLWVMPSHFVLSGEDTWISVDLSAANMTFVADKGVSPDNLSLVFPDGSRHKFSQIYQGKRKSQADHQ
;
A
#
# COMPACT_ATOMS: atom_id res chain seq x y z
N MET A 1 -2.67 -23.34 34.85
CA MET A 1 -2.31 -21.92 35.12
C MET A 1 -0.95 -21.52 34.52
N LYS A 2 0.18 -22.17 34.85
CA LYS A 2 1.51 -21.79 34.30
C LYS A 2 1.59 -21.75 32.77
N LYS A 3 1.02 -22.74 32.06
CA LYS A 3 1.00 -22.81 30.59
C LYS A 3 0.24 -21.64 29.93
N LEU A 4 -0.83 -21.16 30.56
CA LEU A 4 -1.62 -20.00 30.10
C LEU A 4 -0.82 -18.70 30.27
N LEU A 5 -0.08 -18.58 31.38
CA LEU A 5 0.80 -17.43 31.63
C LEU A 5 1.94 -17.36 30.60
N THR A 6 2.54 -18.49 30.25
CA THR A 6 3.60 -18.57 29.23
C THR A 6 3.08 -18.22 27.84
N ALA A 7 1.88 -18.68 27.46
CA ALA A 7 1.26 -18.34 26.17
C ALA A 7 0.92 -16.84 26.08
N ALA A 8 0.41 -16.25 27.17
CA ALA A 8 0.13 -14.81 27.24
C ALA A 8 1.42 -13.97 27.13
N MET A 9 2.52 -14.41 27.74
CA MET A 9 3.81 -13.74 27.59
C MET A 9 4.34 -13.80 26.15
N LEU A 10 4.24 -14.95 25.47
CA LEU A 10 4.68 -15.04 24.07
C LEU A 10 3.90 -14.12 23.12
N ALA A 11 2.60 -13.93 23.37
CA ALA A 11 1.77 -13.02 22.58
C ALA A 11 2.23 -11.56 22.69
N LEU A 12 2.70 -11.13 23.86
CA LEU A 12 3.19 -9.76 24.09
C LEU A 12 4.49 -9.44 23.33
N PHE A 13 5.30 -10.44 22.99
CA PHE A 13 6.54 -10.26 22.23
C PHE A 13 6.36 -10.34 20.71
N SER A 14 5.14 -10.59 20.22
CA SER A 14 4.85 -10.72 18.78
C SER A 14 4.72 -9.38 18.03
N GLN A 15 5.31 -8.30 18.56
CA GLN A 15 5.27 -7.01 17.88
C GLN A 15 5.99 -7.12 16.53
N ALA A 16 5.22 -7.12 15.44
CA ALA A 16 5.76 -6.98 14.10
C ALA A 16 6.50 -5.64 14.05
N SER A 17 7.82 -5.68 13.93
CA SER A 17 8.61 -4.48 13.73
C SER A 17 8.28 -3.89 12.36
N LEU A 18 7.39 -2.90 12.32
CA LEU A 18 7.10 -2.12 11.12
C LEU A 18 8.25 -1.12 10.88
N ALA A 19 9.42 -1.64 10.55
CA ALA A 19 10.60 -0.83 10.25
C ALA A 19 10.42 -0.04 8.93
N HIS A 20 9.67 -0.58 7.97
CA HIS A 20 9.43 0.06 6.69
C HIS A 20 8.07 0.75 6.68
N THR A 21 8.08 2.06 6.44
CA THR A 21 6.86 2.81 6.16
C THR A 21 6.32 2.42 4.79
N LEU A 22 5.05 2.03 4.75
CA LEU A 22 4.33 1.86 3.50
C LEU A 22 3.88 3.22 3.00
N TRP A 23 4.13 3.51 1.73
CA TRP A 23 3.58 4.71 1.09
C TRP A 23 2.88 4.36 -0.21
N VAL A 24 1.86 5.16 -0.51
CA VAL A 24 1.16 5.23 -1.78
C VAL A 24 1.29 6.66 -2.27
N MET A 25 1.82 6.86 -3.48
CA MET A 25 2.10 8.18 -4.05
C MET A 25 1.34 8.35 -5.36
N PRO A 26 0.35 9.25 -5.44
CA PRO A 26 -0.34 9.52 -6.69
C PRO A 26 0.55 10.28 -7.67
N SER A 27 0.36 10.08 -8.97
CA SER A 27 1.03 10.87 -10.01
C SER A 27 0.50 12.31 -10.10
N HIS A 28 -0.73 12.55 -9.66
CA HIS A 28 -1.41 13.83 -9.72
C HIS A 28 -2.18 14.11 -8.43
N PHE A 29 -2.20 15.38 -8.01
CA PHE A 29 -2.99 15.86 -6.87
C PHE A 29 -4.18 16.72 -7.30
N VAL A 30 -4.16 17.19 -8.55
CA VAL A 30 -5.21 18.02 -9.16
C VAL A 30 -5.40 17.52 -10.58
N LEU A 31 -6.65 17.28 -10.98
CA LEU A 31 -7.05 16.90 -12.33
C LEU A 31 -7.95 17.98 -12.91
N SER A 32 -7.83 18.25 -14.21
CA SER A 32 -8.63 19.25 -14.91
C SER A 32 -9.83 18.68 -15.67
N GLY A 33 -10.06 17.37 -15.61
CA GLY A 33 -11.14 16.68 -16.32
C GLY A 33 -11.37 15.26 -15.79
N GLU A 34 -12.44 14.62 -16.27
CA GLU A 34 -12.91 13.31 -15.79
C GLU A 34 -12.24 12.12 -16.51
N ASP A 35 -11.81 12.28 -17.76
CA ASP A 35 -11.21 11.20 -18.58
C ASP A 35 -9.67 11.24 -18.58
N THR A 36 -9.05 11.26 -17.41
CA THR A 36 -7.58 11.38 -17.28
C THR A 36 -6.97 10.15 -16.61
N TRP A 37 -5.93 9.61 -17.23
CA TRP A 37 -5.11 8.56 -16.62
C TRP A 37 -4.53 9.00 -15.28
N ILE A 38 -4.86 8.23 -14.24
CA ILE A 38 -4.24 8.32 -12.92
C ILE A 38 -3.34 7.12 -12.70
N SER A 39 -2.31 7.31 -11.89
CA SER A 39 -1.47 6.22 -11.43
C SER A 39 -1.04 6.43 -10.00
N VAL A 40 -0.76 5.33 -9.30
CA VAL A 40 -0.17 5.34 -7.97
C VAL A 40 1.07 4.47 -7.94
N ASP A 41 2.12 4.99 -7.32
CA ASP A 41 3.30 4.23 -6.96
C ASP A 41 3.18 3.73 -5.52
N LEU A 42 3.69 2.53 -5.24
CA LEU A 42 3.67 1.92 -3.93
C LEU A 42 5.04 1.33 -3.57
N SER A 43 5.50 1.57 -2.34
CA SER A 43 6.70 0.93 -1.80
C SER A 43 6.63 0.87 -0.27
N ALA A 44 7.28 -0.15 0.28
CA ALA A 44 7.77 -0.14 1.65
C ALA A 44 9.16 0.51 1.64
N ALA A 45 9.41 1.51 2.49
CA ALA A 45 10.67 2.26 2.49
C ALA A 45 11.02 2.85 3.86
N ASN A 46 12.31 3.14 4.05
CA ASN A 46 12.83 3.85 5.23
C ASN A 46 12.70 5.38 5.12
N MET A 47 12.52 5.90 3.91
CA MET A 47 12.32 7.33 3.64
C MET A 47 11.05 7.51 2.81
N THR A 48 10.27 8.53 3.12
CA THR A 48 9.05 8.86 2.40
C THR A 48 9.35 9.12 0.93
N PHE A 49 8.63 8.45 0.04
CA PHE A 49 8.73 8.58 -1.42
C PHE A 49 10.09 8.22 -2.04
N VAL A 50 10.97 7.54 -1.29
CA VAL A 50 12.18 6.92 -1.84
C VAL A 50 11.95 5.41 -1.92
N ALA A 51 11.83 4.86 -3.13
CA ALA A 51 11.47 3.46 -3.33
C ALA A 51 12.58 2.48 -2.87
N ASP A 52 12.18 1.45 -2.14
CA ASP A 52 13.10 0.44 -1.60
C ASP A 52 12.63 -0.99 -1.89
N LYS A 53 11.41 -1.33 -1.47
CA LYS A 53 10.80 -2.64 -1.70
C LYS A 53 9.40 -2.49 -2.30
N GLY A 54 9.21 -3.06 -3.49
CA GLY A 54 7.90 -3.14 -4.12
C GLY A 54 6.96 -4.02 -3.30
N VAL A 55 5.76 -3.49 -3.05
CA VAL A 55 4.71 -4.13 -2.25
C VAL A 55 3.67 -4.79 -3.15
N SER A 56 3.02 -5.84 -2.68
CA SER A 56 1.91 -6.40 -3.45
C SER A 56 0.77 -5.39 -3.54
N PRO A 57 0.25 -5.09 -4.75
CA PRO A 57 -0.91 -4.23 -4.96
C PRO A 57 -2.25 -4.95 -4.76
N ASP A 58 -2.28 -6.21 -4.31
CA ASP A 58 -3.52 -7.00 -4.18
C ASP A 58 -4.59 -6.36 -3.28
N ASN A 59 -4.16 -5.56 -2.30
CA ASN A 59 -5.05 -4.87 -1.36
C ASN A 59 -5.32 -3.40 -1.74
N LEU A 60 -4.97 -2.99 -2.97
CA LEU A 60 -5.19 -1.64 -3.45
C LEU A 60 -6.64 -1.45 -3.93
N SER A 61 -7.35 -0.47 -3.37
CA SER A 61 -8.73 -0.14 -3.76
C SER A 61 -8.83 1.24 -4.40
N LEU A 62 -9.51 1.33 -5.54
CA LEU A 62 -9.86 2.60 -6.17
C LEU A 62 -11.32 2.93 -5.82
N VAL A 63 -11.53 4.10 -5.23
CA VAL A 63 -12.86 4.60 -4.85
C VAL A 63 -13.08 5.95 -5.50
N PHE A 64 -14.14 6.07 -6.28
CA PHE A 64 -14.48 7.29 -6.98
C PHE A 64 -15.23 8.26 -6.05
N PRO A 65 -15.33 9.56 -6.40
CA PRO A 65 -16.03 10.56 -5.58
C PRO A 65 -17.50 10.23 -5.28
N ASP A 66 -18.15 9.44 -6.12
CA ASP A 66 -19.52 8.95 -5.92
C ASP A 66 -19.62 7.75 -4.95
N GLY A 67 -18.48 7.27 -4.44
CA GLY A 67 -18.37 6.12 -3.55
C GLY A 67 -18.29 4.76 -4.26
N SER A 68 -18.39 4.72 -5.60
CA SER A 68 -18.25 3.48 -6.36
C SER A 68 -16.81 2.94 -6.29
N ARG A 69 -16.68 1.61 -6.29
CA ARG A 69 -15.37 0.92 -6.26
C ARG A 69 -15.02 0.45 -7.65
N HIS A 70 -13.81 0.79 -8.08
CA HIS A 70 -13.25 0.41 -9.37
C HIS A 70 -11.98 -0.41 -9.18
N LYS A 71 -11.56 -1.09 -10.26
CA LYS A 71 -10.28 -1.81 -10.31
C LYS A 71 -9.29 -1.01 -11.13
N PHE A 72 -8.03 -1.02 -10.71
CA PHE A 72 -6.94 -0.55 -11.56
C PHE A 72 -6.90 -1.38 -12.85
N SER A 73 -6.70 -0.71 -13.99
CA SER A 73 -6.61 -1.33 -15.30
C SER A 73 -5.33 -2.11 -15.47
N GLN A 74 -4.19 -1.54 -15.07
CA GLN A 74 -2.90 -2.21 -15.09
C GLN A 74 -2.26 -2.15 -13.71
N ILE A 75 -1.60 -3.25 -13.37
CA ILE A 75 -0.96 -3.44 -12.08
C ILE A 75 0.39 -4.10 -12.33
N TYR A 76 1.45 -3.54 -11.75
CA TYR A 76 2.81 -4.04 -11.87
C TYR A 76 3.49 -4.05 -10.51
N GLN A 77 3.98 -5.22 -10.09
CA GLN A 77 4.83 -5.34 -8.90
C GLN A 77 6.30 -5.48 -9.32
N GLY A 78 7.07 -4.40 -9.17
CA GLY A 78 8.51 -4.42 -9.38
C GLY A 78 9.29 -4.80 -8.12
N LYS A 79 10.60 -5.00 -8.27
CA LYS A 79 11.49 -5.32 -7.13
C LYS A 79 11.54 -4.19 -6.08
N ARG A 80 11.64 -2.94 -6.54
CA ARG A 80 11.80 -1.75 -5.67
C ARG A 80 10.53 -0.93 -5.48
N LYS A 81 9.63 -0.97 -6.46
CA LYS A 81 8.43 -0.15 -6.53
C LYS A 81 7.36 -0.92 -7.28
N SER A 82 6.12 -0.79 -6.86
CA SER A 82 4.94 -1.26 -7.57
C SER A 82 4.18 -0.07 -8.13
N GLN A 83 3.42 -0.27 -9.19
CA GLN A 83 2.62 0.75 -9.84
C GLN A 83 1.26 0.17 -10.21
N ALA A 84 0.23 1.00 -10.12
CA ALA A 84 -1.09 0.70 -10.67
C ALA A 84 -1.66 1.94 -11.37
N ASP A 85 -2.39 1.74 -12.47
CA ASP A 85 -3.04 2.82 -13.23
C ASP A 85 -4.51 2.53 -13.51
N HIS A 86 -5.26 3.60 -13.77
CA HIS A 86 -6.64 3.58 -14.21
C HIS A 86 -6.91 4.84 -15.04
N GLN A 87 -7.82 4.75 -16.01
CA GLN A 87 -8.29 5.91 -16.76
C GLN A 87 -9.60 6.44 -16.19
#